data_AF-A0A2H9M0J1-F1
#
_entry.id   AF-A0A2H9M0J1-F1
#
_cell.length_a   1.000
_cell.length_b   1.000
_cell.length_c   1.000
_cell.angle_alpha   90.00
_cell.angle_beta   90.00
_cell.angle_gamma   90.00
#
_symmetry.space_group_name_H-M   'P 1'
#
loop_
_entity.id
_entity.type
_entity.pdbx_description
1 polymer ?
#
loop_
_entity_poly.entity_id
_entity_poly.type
_entity_poly.pdbx_seq_one_letter_code
_entity_poly.pdbx_strand_id
1 'polypeptide(L)'
;MRSAVTPVISVTLLIFITLVAGVGAYAWFSTIQSELQEGISGSVESFPGSSCSQLNLIAMRGDGVVISNVGCDTVGSVNVFIDGVLTSYDLLEPLEP
;
A
#
# COMPACT_ATOMS: atom_id res chain seq x y z
N MET A 1 -48.06 -33.53 24.76
CA MET A 1 -46.81 -32.77 25.05
C MET A 1 -45.79 -32.73 23.89
N ARG A 2 -45.96 -33.49 22.78
CA ARG A 2 -45.03 -33.49 21.63
C ARG A 2 -45.09 -32.25 20.71
N SER A 3 -46.16 -31.45 20.77
CA SER A 3 -46.37 -30.32 19.86
C SER A 3 -45.52 -29.07 20.17
N ALA A 4 -44.88 -29.01 21.34
CA ALA A 4 -44.03 -27.88 21.75
C ALA A 4 -42.53 -28.14 21.50
N VAL A 5 -42.14 -29.36 21.11
CA VAL A 5 -40.72 -29.74 20.95
C VAL A 5 -40.14 -29.18 19.65
N THR A 6 -40.92 -29.15 18.57
CA THR A 6 -40.53 -28.60 17.26
C THR A 6 -40.19 -27.10 17.28
N PRO A 7 -40.99 -26.19 17.90
CA PRO A 7 -40.64 -24.78 17.95
C PRO A 7 -39.39 -24.52 18.81
N VAL A 8 -39.20 -25.26 19.90
CA VAL A 8 -38.03 -25.09 20.77
C VAL A 8 -36.73 -25.45 20.04
N ILE A 9 -36.71 -26.57 19.32
CA ILE A 9 -35.54 -27.01 18.53
C ILE A 9 -35.20 -25.99 17.44
N SER A 10 -36.21 -25.40 16.78
CA SER A 10 -36.01 -24.39 15.75
C SER A 10 -35.34 -23.13 16.30
N VAL A 11 -35.79 -22.64 17.46
CA VAL A 11 -35.23 -21.43 18.08
C VAL A 11 -33.79 -21.69 18.54
N THR A 12 -33.50 -22.85 19.12
CA THR A 12 -32.13 -23.19 19.52
C THR A 12 -31.17 -23.28 18.34
N LEU A 13 -31.62 -23.84 17.22
CA LEU A 13 -30.82 -23.89 15.99
C LEU A 13 -30.58 -22.50 15.39
N LEU A 14 -31.61 -21.64 15.41
CA LEU A 14 -31.51 -20.27 14.90
C LEU A 14 -30.51 -19.42 15.71
N ILE A 15 -30.53 -19.55 17.03
CA ILE A 15 -29.57 -18.89 17.94
C ILE A 15 -28.14 -19.42 17.70
N PHE A 16 -27.98 -20.71 17.48
CA PHE A 16 -26.66 -21.30 17.24
C PHE A 16 -26.04 -20.79 15.93
N ILE A 17 -26.82 -20.72 14.85
CA ILE A 17 -26.36 -20.23 13.55
C ILE A 17 -25.96 -18.75 13.63
N THR A 18 -26.74 -17.92 14.34
CA THR A 18 -26.42 -16.50 14.50
C THR A 18 -25.12 -16.27 15.26
N LEU A 19 -24.82 -17.08 16.28
CA LEU A 19 -23.55 -17.02 17.00
C LEU A 19 -22.36 -17.41 16.11
N VAL A 20 -22.47 -18.51 15.37
CA VAL A 20 -21.39 -18.97 14.47
C VAL A 20 -21.13 -17.96 13.36
N ALA A 21 -22.19 -17.39 12.78
CA ALA A 21 -22.06 -16.35 11.75
C ALA A 21 -21.40 -15.08 12.30
N GLY A 22 -21.75 -14.64 13.52
CA GLY A 22 -21.15 -13.47 14.16
C GLY A 22 -19.65 -13.65 14.42
N VAL A 23 -19.23 -14.80 14.96
CA VAL A 23 -17.82 -15.11 15.21
C VAL A 23 -17.04 -15.25 13.91
N GLY A 24 -17.61 -15.91 12.90
CA GLY A 24 -16.99 -16.04 11.57
C GLY A 24 -16.79 -14.70 10.88
N ALA A 25 -17.79 -13.80 10.96
CA ALA A 25 -17.68 -12.45 10.41
C ALA A 25 -16.57 -11.65 11.11
N TYR A 26 -16.50 -11.70 12.44
CA TYR A 26 -15.44 -11.02 13.20
C TYR A 26 -14.04 -11.53 12.81
N ALA A 27 -13.87 -12.86 12.71
CA ALA A 27 -12.60 -13.45 12.27
C ALA A 27 -12.21 -12.97 10.86
N TRP A 28 -13.15 -13.00 9.91
CA TRP A 28 -12.92 -12.53 8.55
C TRP A 28 -12.57 -11.03 8.49
N PHE A 29 -13.28 -10.18 9.25
CA PHE A 29 -12.95 -8.75 9.33
C PHE A 29 -11.58 -8.49 9.93
N SER A 30 -11.14 -9.30 10.91
CA SER A 30 -9.80 -9.17 11.48
C SER A 30 -8.72 -9.54 10.48
N THR A 31 -8.92 -10.60 9.69
CA THR A 31 -7.99 -11.01 8.62
C THR A 31 -7.89 -9.96 7.52
N ILE A 32 -9.03 -9.44 7.03
CA ILE A 32 -9.03 -8.39 6.01
C ILE A 32 -8.36 -7.10 6.53
N GLN A 33 -8.58 -6.73 7.79
CA GLN A 33 -7.92 -5.56 8.36
C GLN A 33 -6.41 -5.77 8.45
N SER A 34 -5.93 -6.96 8.83
CA SER A 34 -4.51 -7.30 8.81
C SER A 34 -3.92 -7.25 7.40
N GLU A 35 -4.59 -7.84 6.41
CA GLU A 35 -4.14 -7.83 5.00
C GLU A 35 -4.15 -6.41 4.40
N LEU A 36 -5.15 -5.58 4.72
CA LEU A 36 -5.19 -4.19 4.28
C LEU A 36 -4.12 -3.34 4.97
N GLN A 37 -3.86 -3.57 6.25
CA GLN A 37 -2.84 -2.85 7.00
C GLN A 37 -1.44 -3.22 6.48
N GLU A 38 -1.18 -4.50 6.21
CA GLU A 38 0.06 -5.01 5.61
C GLU A 38 0.20 -4.61 4.14
N GLY A 39 -0.89 -4.54 3.38
CA GLY A 39 -0.90 -4.04 2.00
C GLY A 39 -0.65 -2.53 1.88
N ILE A 40 -1.06 -1.74 2.87
CA ILE A 40 -0.79 -0.29 2.92
C ILE A 40 0.63 -0.02 3.43
N SER A 41 1.14 -0.75 4.43
CA SER A 41 2.54 -0.59 4.85
C SER A 41 3.53 -1.14 3.82
N GLY A 42 3.26 -2.29 3.21
CA GLY A 42 4.10 -2.87 2.15
C GLY A 42 4.11 -2.07 0.84
N SER A 43 3.05 -1.31 0.55
CA SER A 43 3.01 -0.42 -0.63
C SER A 43 3.71 0.93 -0.42
N VAL A 44 3.99 1.31 0.83
CA VAL A 44 4.80 2.51 1.15
C VAL A 44 6.29 2.16 1.27
N GLU A 45 6.62 0.96 1.75
CA GLU A 45 8.01 0.44 1.75
C GLU A 45 8.52 0.09 0.34
N SER A 46 7.63 -0.11 -0.63
CA SER A 46 7.98 -0.36 -2.04
C SER A 46 8.08 0.91 -2.90
N PHE A 47 8.03 2.10 -2.28
CA PHE A 47 8.64 3.28 -2.90
C PHE A 47 10.12 3.26 -2.49
N PRO A 48 11.07 2.94 -3.39
CA PRO A 48 12.49 2.88 -3.08
C PRO A 48 13.09 4.29 -2.95
N GLY A 49 12.44 5.16 -2.19
CA GLY A 49 13.03 6.41 -1.74
C GLY A 49 13.32 6.22 -0.26
N SER A 50 14.59 6.09 0.12
CA SER A 50 14.91 6.25 1.54
C SER A 50 14.40 7.63 2.00
N SER A 51 14.12 7.77 3.29
CA SER A 51 13.74 9.07 3.85
C SER A 51 14.81 10.15 3.65
N CYS A 52 16.03 9.77 3.24
CA CYS A 52 17.10 10.68 2.87
C CYS A 52 17.30 10.78 1.34
N SER A 53 16.47 10.20 0.48
CA SER A 53 16.59 10.39 -0.97
C SER A 53 15.96 11.73 -1.35
N GLN A 54 16.80 12.72 -1.67
CA GLN A 54 16.36 14.07 -2.02
C GLN A 54 17.15 14.61 -3.22
N LEU A 55 16.43 15.09 -4.23
CA LEU A 55 17.00 15.77 -5.40
C LEU A 55 16.66 17.26 -5.34
N ASN A 56 17.66 18.10 -5.57
CA ASN A 56 17.52 19.55 -5.70
C ASN A 56 17.64 19.98 -7.17
N LEU A 57 16.67 20.75 -7.65
CA LEU A 57 16.70 21.36 -8.97
C LEU A 57 17.44 22.69 -8.89
N ILE A 58 18.66 22.74 -9.42
CA ILE A 58 19.53 23.93 -9.36
C ILE A 58 19.11 24.95 -10.42
N ALA A 59 18.90 24.47 -11.65
CA ALA A 59 18.58 25.34 -12.77
C ALA A 59 17.88 24.57 -13.88
N MET A 60 17.02 25.27 -14.61
CA MET A 60 16.50 24.81 -15.90
C MET A 60 16.84 25.89 -16.92
N ARG A 61 17.70 25.54 -17.88
CA ARG A 61 18.01 26.36 -19.04
C ARG A 61 17.36 25.69 -20.26
N GLY A 62 17.06 26.48 -21.30
CA GLY A 62 16.28 26.00 -22.46
C GLY A 62 16.83 24.74 -23.16
N ASP A 63 18.07 24.36 -22.90
CA ASP A 63 18.77 23.18 -23.41
C ASP A 63 19.14 22.13 -22.35
N GLY A 64 18.87 22.37 -21.05
CA GLY A 64 19.27 21.43 -20.01
C GLY A 64 18.71 21.72 -18.62
N VAL A 65 18.50 20.65 -17.86
CA VAL A 65 18.11 20.69 -16.46
C VAL A 65 19.31 20.26 -15.62
N VAL A 66 19.69 21.10 -14.64
CA VAL A 66 20.75 20.81 -13.69
C VAL A 66 20.10 20.40 -12.38
N ILE A 67 20.34 19.16 -11.98
CA ILE A 67 19.93 18.58 -10.71
C ILE A 67 21.15 18.25 -9.88
N SER A 68 21.00 18.28 -8.55
CA SER A 68 21.98 17.81 -7.59
C SER A 68 21.28 16.85 -6.63
N ASN A 69 21.93 15.71 -6.39
CA ASN A 69 21.57 14.89 -5.25
C ASN A 69 21.98 15.63 -3.98
N VAL A 70 21.04 15.83 -3.07
CA VAL A 70 21.28 16.39 -1.73
C VAL A 70 20.89 15.38 -0.65
N GLY A 71 20.61 14.14 -1.09
CA GLY A 71 20.23 13.03 -0.26
C GLY A 71 21.40 12.16 0.16
N CYS A 72 21.09 11.03 0.79
CA CYS A 72 22.11 10.07 1.25
C CYS A 72 22.33 8.90 0.28
N ASP A 73 21.43 8.68 -0.67
CA ASP A 73 21.46 7.53 -1.58
C ASP A 73 22.00 7.92 -2.94
N THR A 74 22.72 7.02 -3.59
CA THR A 74 23.14 7.19 -4.98
C THR A 74 21.95 7.05 -5.94
N VAL A 75 21.79 7.99 -6.88
CA VAL A 75 20.73 7.97 -7.89
C VAL A 75 21.30 7.50 -9.24
N GLY A 76 20.83 6.36 -9.74
CA GLY A 76 21.29 5.79 -11.01
C GLY A 76 20.43 6.14 -12.23
N SER A 77 19.16 6.51 -12.04
CA SER A 77 18.25 6.89 -13.11
C SER A 77 17.28 7.97 -12.65
N VAL A 78 16.84 8.80 -13.60
CA VAL A 78 15.92 9.91 -13.35
C VAL A 78 14.76 9.83 -14.32
N ASN A 79 13.55 9.81 -13.79
CA ASN A 79 12.33 9.86 -14.59
C ASN A 79 11.77 11.28 -14.56
N VAL A 80 11.52 11.85 -15.73
CA VAL A 80 10.95 13.18 -15.89
C VAL A 80 9.58 13.07 -16.55
N PHE A 81 8.56 13.62 -15.90
CA PHE A 81 7.20 13.62 -16.42
C PHE A 81 6.83 15.03 -16.90
N ILE A 82 6.63 15.18 -18.21
CA ILE A 82 6.30 16.46 -18.85
C ILE A 82 5.11 16.22 -19.79
N ASP A 83 4.06 17.04 -19.68
CA ASP A 83 2.89 17.02 -20.56
C ASP A 83 2.24 15.64 -20.76
N GLY A 84 2.21 14.82 -19.70
CA GLY A 84 1.60 13.48 -19.76
C GLY A 84 2.54 12.38 -20.24
N VAL A 85 3.78 12.70 -20.61
CA VAL A 85 4.78 11.76 -21.10
C VAL A 85 5.85 11.55 -20.04
N LEU A 86 6.03 10.28 -19.62
CA LEU A 86 7.12 9.88 -18.74
C LEU A 86 8.35 9.54 -19.59
N THR A 87 9.43 10.27 -19.39
CA THR A 87 10.72 10.01 -20.06
C THR A 87 11.74 9.58 -19.03
N SER A 88 12.34 8.41 -19.24
CA SER A 88 13.36 7.84 -18.37
C SER A 88 14.75 8.17 -18.92
N TYR A 89 15.61 8.67 -18.04
CA TYR A 89 17.02 8.95 -18.33
C TYR A 89 17.88 8.10 -17.40
N ASP A 90 18.59 7.13 -17.97
CA ASP A 90 19.64 6.42 -17.25
C ASP A 90 20.90 7.29 -17.20
N LEU A 91 21.44 7.48 -16.00
CA LEU A 91 22.63 8.27 -15.80
C LEU A 91 23.84 7.41 -16.15
N LEU A 92 24.69 7.91 -17.06
CA LEU A 92 25.94 7.23 -17.42
C LEU A 92 26.90 7.12 -16.23
N GLU A 93 26.80 8.07 -15.30
CA GLU A 93 27.50 8.09 -14.03
C GLU A 93 26.46 8.40 -12.93
N PRO A 94 26.27 7.50 -11.94
CA PRO A 94 25.29 7.71 -10.88
C PRO A 94 25.59 8.98 -10.08
N LEU A 95 24.54 9.69 -9.65
CA LEU A 95 24.66 10.87 -8.80
C LEU A 95 24.87 10.44 -7.35
N GLU A 96 26.10 10.54 -6.87
CA GLU A 96 26.44 10.40 -5.46
C GLU A 96 25.90 11.59 -4.64
N PRO A 97 25.72 11.43 -3.31
CA PRO A 97 25.38 12.51 -2.36
C PRO A 97 26.25 13.77 -2.46
#